data_AF-H2KYK8-F1
#
_entry.id   AF-H2KYK8-F1
#
_cell.length_a   1.000
_cell.length_b   1.000
_cell.length_c   1.000
_cell.angle_alpha   90.00
_cell.angle_beta   90.00
_cell.angle_gamma   90.00
#
_symmetry.space_group_name_H-M   'P 1'
#
loop_
_entity.id
_entity.type
_entity.pdbx_description
1 polymer ?
#
loop_
_entity_poly.entity_id
_entity_poly.type
_entity_poly.pdbx_seq_one_letter_code
_entity_poly.pdbx_strand_id
1 'polypeptide(L)'
;MSLSERDFSMEYTIKNASEFSDGEIQWSGERVWRNLVWKLKISKSDGFLGVSLYCSRTSNTWIKDCQISGVVTCEIVSGNGKTHMGG
;
A
#
# COMPACT_ATOMS: atom_id res chain seq x y z
N MET A 1 8.77 -7.81 -14.20
CA MET A 1 10.12 -7.23 -14.05
C MET A 1 10.83 -7.97 -12.93
N SER A 2 12.12 -8.31 -13.08
CA SER A 2 12.93 -8.83 -11.98
C SER A 2 13.26 -7.69 -11.01
N LEU A 3 12.92 -7.85 -9.73
CA LEU A 3 13.31 -6.90 -8.69
C LEU A 3 14.83 -6.92 -8.52
N SER A 4 15.47 -5.76 -8.44
CA SER A 4 16.85 -5.64 -8.00
C SER A 4 16.95 -5.72 -6.46
N GLU A 5 18.16 -5.82 -5.91
CA GLU A 5 18.39 -5.73 -4.45
C GLU A 5 17.91 -4.39 -3.85
N ARG A 6 17.67 -3.38 -4.69
CA ARG A 6 17.18 -2.06 -4.32
C ARG A 6 15.66 -1.94 -4.42
N ASP A 7 14.98 -3.02 -4.79
CA ASP A 7 13.54 -3.03 -4.98
C ASP A 7 12.88 -4.02 -4.02
N PHE A 8 11.63 -3.74 -3.69
CA PHE A 8 10.75 -4.70 -3.03
C PHE A 8 9.34 -4.49 -3.56
N SER A 9 8.53 -5.55 -3.50
CA SER A 9 7.10 -5.48 -3.78
C SER A 9 6.30 -5.76 -2.52
N MET A 10 5.10 -5.18 -2.47
CA MET A 10 4.08 -5.48 -1.47
C MET A 10 2.76 -5.66 -2.20
N GLU A 11 1.98 -6.64 -1.76
CA GLU A 11 0.66 -6.94 -2.29
C GLU A 11 -0.33 -6.96 -1.13
N TYR A 12 -1.54 -6.47 -1.41
CA TYR A 12 -2.63 -6.51 -0.46
C TYR A 12 -3.98 -6.56 -1.17
N THR A 13 -4.84 -7.48 -0.77
CA THR A 13 -6.21 -7.57 -1.25
C THR A 13 -7.14 -6.83 -0.30
N ILE A 14 -7.71 -5.71 -0.76
CA ILE A 14 -8.77 -5.01 -0.04
C ILE A 14 -10.07 -5.79 -0.23
N LYS A 15 -10.52 -6.47 0.82
CA LYS A 15 -11.81 -7.16 0.80
C LYS A 15 -12.92 -6.18 1.17
N ASN A 16 -14.06 -6.32 0.51
CA ASN A 16 -15.27 -5.54 0.77
C ASN A 16 -15.02 -4.02 0.81
N ALA A 17 -14.37 -3.48 -0.23
CA ALA A 17 -14.07 -2.05 -0.35
C ALA A 17 -15.29 -1.12 -0.11
N SER A 18 -16.50 -1.58 -0.44
CA SER A 18 -17.76 -0.87 -0.19
C SER A 18 -18.15 -0.78 1.29
N GLU A 19 -17.68 -1.70 2.13
CA GLU A 19 -18.03 -1.79 3.56
C GLU A 19 -17.12 -0.95 4.45
N PHE A 20 -16.02 -0.41 3.91
CA PHE A 20 -15.15 0.47 4.68
C PHE A 20 -15.95 1.65 5.23
N SER A 21 -15.86 1.84 6.55
CA SER A 21 -16.38 3.05 7.19
C SER A 21 -15.44 4.23 6.92
N ASP A 22 -15.96 5.45 6.92
CA ASP A 22 -15.11 6.63 6.80
C ASP A 22 -14.15 6.70 8.01
N GLY A 23 -12.86 6.94 7.76
CA GLY A 23 -11.81 6.86 8.76
C GLY A 23 -11.34 5.43 9.12
N GLU A 24 -11.97 4.38 8.58
CA GLU A 24 -11.48 3.00 8.77
C GLU A 24 -10.09 2.84 8.17
N ILE A 25 -9.23 2.11 8.88
CA ILE A 25 -7.86 1.80 8.47
C ILE A 25 -7.65 0.29 8.52
N GLN A 26 -7.17 -0.27 7.42
CA GLN A 26 -6.66 -1.63 7.34
C GLN A 26 -5.17 -1.61 6.99
N TRP A 27 -4.48 -2.68 7.38
CA TRP A 27 -3.05 -2.83 7.19
C TRP A 27 -2.73 -4.13 6.46
N SER A 28 -1.73 -4.08 5.58
CA SER A 28 -1.12 -5.31 5.08
C SER A 28 -0.30 -6.02 6.16
N GLY A 29 0.14 -7.23 5.83
CA GLY A 29 1.26 -7.86 6.53
C GLY A 29 2.53 -7.01 6.47
N GLU A 30 3.50 -7.39 7.30
CA GLU A 30 4.79 -6.72 7.40
C GLU A 30 5.77 -7.23 6.33
N ARG A 31 6.56 -6.30 5.78
CA ARG A 31 7.69 -6.59 4.91
C ARG A 31 8.94 -5.98 5.51
N VAL A 32 9.92 -6.80 5.86
CA VAL A 32 11.25 -6.30 6.24
C VAL A 32 12.08 -6.06 4.97
N TRP A 33 12.54 -4.83 4.77
CA TRP A 33 13.43 -4.46 3.67
C TRP A 33 14.41 -3.38 4.15
N ARG A 34 15.70 -3.59 3.91
CA ARG A 34 16.81 -2.74 4.42
C ARG A 34 16.74 -2.49 5.93
N ASN A 35 16.42 -3.53 6.69
CA ASN A 35 16.25 -3.48 8.15
C ASN A 35 15.14 -2.51 8.62
N LEU A 36 14.19 -2.19 7.73
CA LEU A 36 13.01 -1.40 8.03
C LEU A 36 11.76 -2.26 7.82
N VAL A 37 10.78 -2.10 8.71
CA VAL A 37 9.47 -2.75 8.56
C VAL A 37 8.54 -1.83 7.78
N TRP A 38 8.05 -2.34 6.66
CA TRP A 38 7.12 -1.70 5.75
C TRP A 38 5.74 -2.32 5.84
N LYS A 39 4.70 -1.50 5.69
CA LYS A 39 3.29 -1.89 5.61
C LYS A 39 2.60 -1.05 4.54
N LEU A 40 1.58 -1.61 3.88
CA LEU A 40 0.59 -0.80 3.19
C LEU A 40 -0.50 -0.43 4.19
N LYS A 41 -0.85 0.86 4.23
CA LYS A 41 -2.00 1.40 4.95
C LYS A 41 -3.10 1.67 3.93
N ILE A 42 -4.26 1.09 4.16
CA ILE A 42 -5.47 1.32 3.38
C ILE A 42 -6.40 2.10 4.27
N SER A 43 -6.86 3.26 3.82
CA SER A 43 -7.77 4.10 4.60
C SER A 43 -8.85 4.70 3.73
N LYS A 44 -10.06 4.81 4.27
CA LYS A 44 -11.14 5.56 3.63
C LYS A 44 -11.24 6.98 4.18
N SER A 45 -11.31 7.97 3.30
CA SER A 45 -11.58 9.37 3.64
C SER A 45 -12.38 10.00 2.51
N ASP A 46 -13.43 10.73 2.85
CA ASP A 46 -14.23 11.52 1.91
C ASP A 46 -14.79 10.69 0.73
N GLY A 47 -15.12 9.43 0.99
CA GLY A 47 -15.64 8.49 -0.01
C GLY A 47 -14.57 7.84 -0.89
N PHE A 48 -13.28 8.13 -0.70
CA PHE A 48 -12.18 7.53 -1.46
C PHE A 48 -11.38 6.56 -0.60
N LEU A 49 -10.91 5.47 -1.22
CA LEU A 49 -9.89 4.60 -0.62
C LEU A 49 -8.50 5.09 -1.03
N GLY A 50 -7.69 5.42 -0.04
CA GLY A 50 -6.27 5.72 -0.19
C GLY A 50 -5.41 4.52 0.18
N VAL A 51 -4.35 4.29 -0.58
CA VAL A 51 -3.27 3.34 -0.26
C VAL A 51 -2.00 4.13 -0.03
N SER A 52 -1.33 3.93 1.11
CA SER A 52 -0.07 4.59 1.43
C SER A 52 0.95 3.59 1.93
N LEU A 53 2.22 3.83 1.60
CA LEU A 53 3.34 3.05 2.10
C LEU A 53 3.78 3.61 3.46
N TYR A 54 3.79 2.75 4.47
CA TYR A 54 4.17 3.08 5.85
C TYR A 54 5.49 2.41 6.21
N CYS A 55 6.36 3.16 6.87
CA CYS A 55 7.62 2.67 7.44
C CYS A 55 7.59 2.85 8.96
N SER A 56 7.91 1.79 9.71
CA SER A 56 7.91 1.79 11.19
C SER A 56 8.96 2.71 11.85
N ARG A 57 9.91 3.30 11.11
CA ARG A 57 10.93 4.17 11.72
C ARG A 57 10.40 5.57 12.01
N THR A 58 10.51 5.96 13.27
CA THR A 58 10.06 7.25 13.83
C THR A 58 11.03 8.42 13.61
N SER A 59 12.29 8.18 13.22
CA SER A 59 13.27 9.27 13.16
C SER A 59 13.15 10.06 11.86
N ASN A 60 12.76 11.33 11.95
CA ASN A 60 12.72 12.28 10.82
C ASN A 60 14.07 12.45 10.09
N THR A 61 15.15 11.92 10.65
CA THR A 61 16.51 12.05 10.14
C THR A 61 16.76 11.21 8.89
N TRP A 62 16.27 9.97 8.80
CA TRP A 62 16.62 9.09 7.67
C TRP A 62 15.86 9.44 6.39
N ILE A 63 14.66 10.00 6.52
CA ILE A 63 13.81 10.37 5.37
C ILE A 63 14.47 11.49 4.54
N LYS A 64 15.26 12.37 5.16
CA LYS A 64 15.93 13.47 4.44
C LYS A 64 16.89 12.99 3.35
N ASP A 65 17.52 11.82 3.56
CA ASP A 65 18.52 11.27 2.65
C ASP A 65 17.98 10.08 1.84
N CYS A 66 16.69 9.73 2.00
CA CYS A 66 16.08 8.57 1.36
C CYS A 66 15.01 8.99 0.37
N GLN A 67 15.24 8.67 -0.91
CA GLN A 67 14.21 8.72 -1.93
C GLN A 67 13.60 7.33 -2.12
N ILE A 68 12.27 7.26 -2.11
CA ILE A 68 11.53 6.05 -2.43
C ILE A 68 10.69 6.39 -3.66
N SER A 69 10.94 5.66 -4.73
CA SER A 69 10.08 5.64 -5.91
C SER A 69 9.36 4.31 -5.94
N GLY A 70 8.08 4.32 -6.28
CA GLY A 70 7.28 3.11 -6.41
C GLY A 70 6.33 3.22 -7.58
N VAL A 71 5.93 2.07 -8.10
CA VAL A 71 4.80 1.93 -9.02
C VAL A 71 3.70 1.26 -8.23
N VAL A 72 2.51 1.88 -8.24
CA VAL A 72 1.31 1.27 -7.68
C VAL A 72 0.49 0.73 -8.82
N THR A 73 0.17 -0.55 -8.79
CA THR A 73 -0.76 -1.19 -9.71
C THR A 73 -1.99 -1.63 -8.94
N CYS A 74 -3.18 -1.28 -9.42
CA CYS A 74 -4.42 -1.71 -8.84
C CYS A 74 -5.25 -2.52 -9.83
N GLU A 75 -5.73 -3.67 -9.35
CA GLU A 75 -6.74 -4.47 -10.03
C GLU A 75 -8.04 -4.34 -9.22
N ILE A 76 -9.09 -3.84 -9.86
CA ILE A 76 -10.40 -3.68 -9.24
C ILE A 76 -11.30 -4.79 -9.72
N VAL A 77 -11.80 -5.61 -8.81
CA VAL A 77 -12.76 -6.67 -9.13
C VAL A 77 -14.13 -6.30 -8.57
N SER A 78 -15.13 -6.17 -9.44
CA SER A 78 -16.51 -5.87 -9.03
C SER A 78 -17.19 -7.10 -8.43
N GLY A 79 -18.29 -6.90 -7.69
CA GLY A 79 -19.03 -7.99 -7.03
C GLY A 79 -19.59 -9.06 -7.98
N ASN A 80 -19.69 -8.78 -9.29
CA ASN A 80 -20.05 -9.77 -10.32
C ASN A 80 -18.84 -10.46 -10.96
N GLY A 81 -17.64 -10.29 -10.41
CA GLY A 81 -16.40 -10.93 -10.86
C GLY A 81 -15.73 -10.29 -12.07
N LYS A 82 -16.17 -9.11 -12.54
CA LYS A 82 -15.49 -8.41 -13.63
C LYS A 82 -14.26 -7.67 -13.11
N THR A 83 -13.14 -7.87 -13.80
CA THR A 83 -11.89 -7.14 -13.54
C THR A 83 -11.84 -5.84 -14.34
N HIS A 84 -11.47 -4.76 -13.66
CA HIS A 84 -11.18 -3.45 -14.19
C HIS A 84 -9.75 -3.08 -13.80
N MET A 85 -8.89 -2.79 -14.78
CA MET A 85 -7.54 -2.31 -14.52
C MET A 85 -7.58 -0.79 -14.38
N GLY A 86 -7.10 -0.27 -13.24
CA GLY A 86 -6.82 1.15 -13.06
C GLY A 86 -5.39 1.44 -13.50
N GLY A 87 -5.20 2.47 -14.32
CA GLY A 87 -3.90 2.99 -14.74
C GLY A 87 -3.64 4.37 -14.16
#